data_AF-A0A2U3RRA4-F1
#
_entry.id   AF-A0A2U3RRA4-F1
#
_cell.length_a   1.000
_cell.length_b   1.000
_cell.length_c   1.000
_cell.angle_alpha   90.00
_cell.angle_beta   90.00
_cell.angle_gamma   90.00
#
_symmetry.space_group_name_H-M   'P 1'
#
loop_
_entity.id
_entity.type
_entity.pdbx_description
1 polymer ?
#
loop_
_entity_poly.entity_id
_entity_poly.type
_entity_poly.pdbx_seq_one_letter_code
_entity_poly.pdbx_strand_id
1 'polypeptide(L)' 'MNIFLIKKIFIKAKTEFEDDYIRNNCMQGLEYAFKAQGFSFELVKFSNFNKI' A
#
# COMPACT_ATOMS: atom_id res chain seq x y z
N MET A 1 -28.15 -9.69 -6.77
CA MET A 1 -26.85 -9.47 -7.44
C MET A 1 -25.94 -8.76 -6.46
N ASN A 2 -24.98 -9.46 -5.84
CA ASN A 2 -24.02 -8.82 -4.93
C ASN A 2 -22.86 -8.26 -5.76
N ILE A 3 -22.81 -6.94 -5.90
CA ILE A 3 -21.67 -6.25 -6.49
C ILE A 3 -20.59 -6.19 -5.40
N PHE A 4 -19.54 -7.01 -5.52
CA PHE A 4 -18.39 -6.93 -4.63
C PHE A 4 -17.48 -5.78 -5.14
N LEU A 5 -17.69 -4.57 -4.62
CA LEU A 5 -16.76 -3.46 -4.84
C LEU A 5 -15.44 -3.84 -4.16
N ILE A 6 -14.46 -4.30 -4.93
CA ILE A 6 -13.09 -4.50 -4.44
C ILE A 6 -12.54 -3.10 -4.16
N LYS A 7 -12.60 -2.67 -2.91
CA LYS A 7 -12.05 -1.39 -2.47
C LYS A 7 -10.54 -1.57 -2.28
N LYS A 8 -9.74 -0.96 -3.16
CA LYS A 8 -8.28 -1.04 -3.14
C LYS A 8 -7.67 0.28 -2.67
N ILE A 9 -6.75 0.21 -1.72
CA ILE A 9 -6.00 1.36 -1.18
C ILE A 9 -4.61 1.41 -1.80
N PHE A 10 -4.18 2.58 -2.24
CA PHE A 10 -2.82 2.82 -2.70
C PHE A 10 -2.04 3.58 -1.65
N ILE A 11 -0.92 3.03 -1.21
CA ILE A 11 0.01 3.68 -0.30
C ILE A 11 1.20 4.16 -1.14
N LYS A 12 1.60 5.41 -0.93
CA LYS A 12 2.76 6.02 -1.57
C LYS A 12 3.69 6.59 -0.51
N ALA A 13 4.91 6.05 -0.43
CA ALA A 13 5.96 6.61 0.40
C ALA A 13 6.44 7.96 -0.17
N LYS A 14 6.87 8.89 0.69
CA LYS A 14 7.46 10.17 0.26
C LYS A 14 8.95 10.08 0.01
N THR A 15 9.60 9.08 0.60
CA THR A 15 11.04 8.84 0.45
C THR A 15 11.33 7.37 0.15
N GLU A 16 12.51 7.10 -0.39
CA GLU A 16 13.01 5.74 -0.62
C GLU A 16 13.14 4.98 0.71
N PHE A 17 13.65 5.65 1.76
CA PHE A 17 13.75 5.07 3.10
C PHE A 17 12.39 4.62 3.65
N GLU A 18 11.35 5.44 3.50
CA GLU A 18 9.99 5.08 3.93
C GLU A 18 9.43 3.89 3.13
N ASP A 19 9.67 3.81 1.82
CA ASP A 19 9.23 2.66 0.99
C ASP A 19 9.87 1.37 1.48
N ASP A 20 11.19 1.38 1.69
CA ASP A 20 11.95 0.25 2.19
C ASP A 20 11.50 -0.14 3.60
N TYR A 21 11.27 0.83 4.48
CA TYR A 21 10.81 0.57 5.84
C TYR A 21 9.44 -0.12 5.83
N ILE A 22 8.49 0.38 5.04
CA ILE A 22 7.13 -0.20 4.96
C ILE A 22 7.20 -1.63 4.39
N ARG A 23 7.99 -1.85 3.32
CA ARG A 23 8.13 -3.18 2.69
C ARG A 23 8.65 -4.23 3.66
N ASN A 24 9.66 -3.87 4.45
CA ASN A 24 10.34 -4.81 5.33
C ASN A 24 9.66 -4.98 6.69
N ASN A 25 8.87 -4.01 7.15
CA ASN A 25 8.37 -4.00 8.53
C ASN A 25 6.85 -3.92 8.67
N CYS A 26 6.12 -3.42 7.66
CA CYS A 26 4.71 -3.06 7.83
C CYS A 26 3.74 -3.87 6.97
N MET A 27 4.20 -4.54 5.91
CA MET A 27 3.34 -5.21 4.92
C MET A 27 2.30 -6.16 5.53
N GLN A 28 2.72 -7.02 6.46
CA GLN A 28 1.82 -8.00 7.08
C GLN A 28 0.74 -7.32 7.95
N GLY A 29 1.12 -6.29 8.72
CA GLY A 29 0.19 -5.53 9.55
C GLY A 29 -0.83 -4.76 8.71
N LEU A 30 -0.37 -4.17 7.60
CA LEU A 30 -1.24 -3.50 6.62
C LEU A 30 -2.20 -4.49 5.96
N GLU A 31 -1.72 -5.65 5.54
CA GLU A 31 -2.57 -6.69 4.94
C GLU A 31 -3.68 -7.13 5.89
N TYR A 32 -3.32 -7.43 7.14
CA TYR A 32 -4.28 -7.81 8.16
C TYR A 32 -5.32 -6.72 8.43
N ALA A 33 -4.88 -5.47 8.64
CA ALA A 33 -5.76 -4.36 8.96
C ALA A 33 -6.74 -4.03 7.82
N PHE A 34 -6.27 -4.01 6.57
CA PHE A 34 -7.13 -3.72 5.43
C PHE A 34 -8.08 -4.86 5.12
N LYS A 35 -7.61 -6.11 5.19
CA LYS A 35 -8.45 -7.30 4.96
C LYS A 35 -9.58 -7.39 5.98
N ALA A 36 -9.32 -7.05 7.24
CA ALA A 36 -10.34 -7.00 8.30
C ALA A 36 -11.47 -6.01 7.99
N GLN A 37 -11.21 -4.97 7.19
CA GLN A 37 -12.21 -4.00 6.74
C GLN A 37 -12.74 -4.26 5.32
N GLY A 38 -12.38 -5.38 4.70
CA GLY A 38 -12.78 -5.72 3.33
C GLY A 38 -12.06 -4.93 2.23
N PHE A 39 -10.87 -4.40 2.53
CA PHE A 39 -10.00 -3.71 1.57
C PHE A 39 -8.81 -4.58 1.18
N SER A 40 -8.35 -4.41 -0.07
CA SER A 40 -7.00 -4.77 -0.48
C SER A 40 -6.11 -3.53 -0.52
N PHE A 41 -4.80 -3.71 -0.54
CA PHE A 41 -3.89 -2.58 -0.71
C PHE A 41 -2.73 -2.90 -1.65
N GLU A 42 -2.10 -1.84 -2.15
CA GLU A 42 -0.85 -1.90 -2.90
C GLU A 42 0.06 -0.76 -2.44
N LEU A 43 1.31 -1.10 -2.10
CA LEU A 43 2.36 -0.12 -1.89
C LEU A 43 3.02 0.21 -3.24
N VAL A 44 2.71 1.40 -3.74
CA VAL A 44 3.28 1.91 -4.99
C VAL A 44 4.77 2.12 -4.80
N LYS A 45 5.58 1.51 -5.67
CA LYS A 45 7.04 1.66 -5.63
C LYS A 45 7.42 3.13 -5.63
N PHE A 46 8.27 3.53 -4.69
CA PHE A 46 8.80 4.88 -4.69
C PHE A 46 9.57 5.13 -5.99
N SER A 47 9.21 6.21 -6.66
CA SER A 47 9.96 6.74 -7.80
C SER A 47 10.17 8.23 -7.58
N ASN A 48 11.43 8.65 -7.60
CA ASN A 48 11.77 10.06 -7.52
C ASN A 48 11.57 10.69 -8.90
N PHE A 49 10.35 11.15 -9.18
CA PHE A 49 10.01 11.83 -10.44
C PHE A 49 10.79 13.14 -10.66
N ASN A 50 11.51 13.63 -9.65
CA ASN A 50 12.34 14.84 -9.71
C ASN A 50 13.82 14.58 -10.04
N LYS A 51 14.20 13.37 -10.45
CA LYS A 51 15.50 13.13 -11.11
C LYS A 51 15.34 13.35 -12.63
N ILE A 52 15.17 14.60 -13.04
CA ILE A 52 15.37 15.08 -14.41
C ILE A 52 16.32 16.28 -14.33
#